data_AF-A0A4Y2M1T4-F1
#
_entry.id   AF-A0A4Y2M1T4-F1
#
_cell.length_a   1.000
_cell.length_b   1.000
_cell.length_c   1.000
_cell.angle_alpha   90.00
_cell.angle_beta   90.00
_cell.angle_gamma   90.00
#
_symmetry.space_group_name_H-M   'P 1'
#
loop_
_entity.id
_entity.type
_entity.pdbx_description
1 polymer ?
#
loop_
_entity_poly.entity_id
_entity_poly.type
_entity_poly.pdbx_seq_one_letter_code
_entity_poly.pdbx_strand_id
1 'polypeptide(L)'
;MAIARVLFDYVAEREPDVHERILEVIRPHSLEAVLELFQRHLESSVSDLNVFNLHRQRIPEFCLQFVLAIRKRFPTPGDAFGIQLTCRVTKSNTQGTLDSKHLTSLSGRDQMFHVEKSLWYELTRFANQTQVFEMASRHAYATVWTRDYTVSDLLQRLPDAGWLQRGAESNKATNVLGHSLYVSTFTYIVVEPDCVLYKSAKDWCGLLRRLDLRRVVAFSDIRAIYQKCGIVSYFFNLLRVVERQLFRGDLRGSEAKDVVTIVKYQCRTGRPLPATRNGLEKNPVRSLLEILSFEAWKKNLARMCTLEKQDQDVRCSMDRMFFGEQPMEGTGGEFSLLPQK
;
A
#
# COMPACT_ATOMS: atom_id res chain seq x y z
N MET A 1 -23.23 18.01 -15.39
CA MET A 1 -22.12 18.94 -15.10
C MET A 1 -21.61 18.68 -13.69
N ALA A 2 -20.30 18.74 -13.45
CA ALA A 2 -19.74 18.59 -12.10
C ALA A 2 -19.97 19.87 -11.30
N ILE A 3 -20.75 19.78 -10.22
CA ILE A 3 -21.15 20.90 -9.37
C ILE A 3 -19.93 21.59 -8.74
N ALA A 4 -18.92 20.81 -8.35
CA ALA A 4 -17.66 21.34 -7.85
C ALA A 4 -17.02 22.36 -8.81
N ARG A 5 -17.08 22.09 -10.12
CA ARG A 5 -16.53 22.98 -11.14
C ARG A 5 -17.36 24.26 -11.25
N VAL A 6 -18.68 24.14 -11.26
CA VAL A 6 -19.60 25.28 -11.25
C VAL A 6 -19.38 26.20 -10.05
N LEU A 7 -19.14 25.63 -8.86
CA LEU A 7 -18.85 26.43 -7.65
C LEU A 7 -17.50 27.14 -7.75
N PHE A 8 -16.46 26.49 -8.27
CA PHE A 8 -15.16 27.11 -8.47
C PHE A 8 -15.19 28.21 -9.55
N ASP A 9 -15.87 27.98 -10.65
CA ASP A 9 -16.08 28.97 -11.72
C ASP A 9 -16.83 30.20 -11.16
N TYR A 10 -17.82 29.98 -10.29
CA TYR A 10 -18.52 31.05 -9.59
C TYR A 10 -17.59 31.88 -8.70
N VAL A 11 -16.65 31.25 -7.97
CA VAL A 11 -15.65 31.96 -7.16
C VAL A 11 -14.69 32.76 -8.05
N ALA A 12 -14.23 32.18 -9.16
CA ALA A 12 -13.36 32.86 -10.12
C ALA A 12 -14.01 34.13 -10.69
N GLU A 13 -15.32 34.10 -10.97
CA GLU A 13 -16.06 35.25 -11.50
C GLU A 13 -16.42 36.31 -10.44
N ARG A 14 -16.70 35.91 -9.20
CA ARG A 14 -17.27 36.80 -8.18
C ARG A 14 -16.27 37.30 -7.15
N GLU A 15 -15.26 36.51 -6.81
CA GLU A 15 -14.21 36.84 -5.85
C GLU A 15 -12.84 36.32 -6.34
N PRO A 16 -12.23 36.99 -7.33
CA PRO A 16 -10.99 36.53 -7.96
C PRO A 16 -9.82 36.44 -6.97
N ASP A 17 -9.75 37.31 -5.95
CA ASP A 17 -8.71 37.25 -4.91
C ASP A 17 -8.80 35.96 -4.07
N VAL A 18 -10.01 35.49 -3.79
CA VAL A 18 -10.23 34.22 -3.08
C VAL A 18 -9.90 33.05 -4.00
N HIS A 19 -10.25 33.15 -5.28
CA HIS A 19 -9.86 32.16 -6.28
C HIS A 19 -8.34 32.04 -6.41
N GLU A 20 -7.60 33.15 -6.47
CA GLU A 20 -6.13 33.13 -6.48
C GLU A 20 -5.55 32.51 -5.21
N ARG A 21 -6.06 32.85 -4.03
CA ARG A 21 -5.64 32.21 -2.77
C ARG A 21 -5.91 30.70 -2.76
N ILE A 22 -7.03 30.28 -3.33
CA ILE A 22 -7.33 28.85 -3.53
C ILE A 22 -6.28 28.22 -4.43
N LEU A 23 -5.97 28.85 -5.58
CA LEU A 23 -4.96 28.37 -6.52
C LEU A 23 -3.55 28.29 -5.88
N GLU A 24 -3.20 29.26 -5.05
CA GLU A 24 -1.95 29.25 -4.28
C GLU A 24 -1.89 28.10 -3.26
N VAL A 25 -2.98 27.87 -2.53
CA VAL A 25 -3.06 26.81 -1.52
C VAL A 25 -2.98 25.42 -2.14
N ILE A 26 -3.53 25.23 -3.34
CA ILE A 26 -3.51 23.94 -4.03
C ILE A 26 -2.24 23.69 -4.81
N ARG A 27 -1.38 24.69 -5.08
CA ARG A 27 -0.10 24.45 -5.80
C ARG A 27 0.73 23.42 -5.05
N PRO A 28 1.28 22.41 -5.76
CA PRO A 28 1.43 22.25 -7.20
C PRO A 28 0.30 21.44 -7.86
N HIS A 29 -0.73 21.07 -7.09
CA HIS A 29 -1.76 20.14 -7.53
C HIS A 29 -2.62 20.77 -8.62
N SER A 30 -3.03 19.95 -9.58
CA SER A 30 -3.95 20.39 -10.62
C SER A 30 -5.31 20.69 -10.01
N LEU A 31 -5.95 21.73 -10.54
CA LEU A 31 -7.30 22.12 -10.17
C LEU A 31 -8.28 20.94 -10.36
N GLU A 32 -8.08 20.14 -11.40
CA GLU A 32 -8.88 18.94 -11.69
C GLU A 32 -8.88 17.92 -10.55
N ALA A 33 -7.73 17.68 -9.90
CA ALA A 33 -7.63 16.73 -8.79
C ALA A 33 -8.39 17.22 -7.55
N VAL A 34 -8.38 18.54 -7.32
CA VAL A 34 -9.13 19.20 -6.25
C VAL A 34 -10.63 19.16 -6.54
N LEU A 35 -11.04 19.42 -7.79
CA LEU A 35 -12.43 19.37 -8.22
C LEU A 35 -13.02 17.96 -8.09
N GLU A 36 -12.26 16.91 -8.40
CA GLU A 36 -12.71 15.51 -8.23
C GLU A 36 -12.96 15.17 -6.76
N LEU A 37 -12.06 15.58 -5.86
CA LEU A 37 -12.23 15.40 -4.42
C LEU A 37 -13.40 16.22 -3.87
N PHE A 38 -13.56 17.45 -4.37
CA PHE A 38 -14.68 18.30 -3.98
C PHE A 38 -16.01 17.73 -4.41
N GLN A 39 -16.10 17.24 -5.65
CA GLN A 39 -17.29 16.60 -6.19
C GLN A 39 -17.71 15.40 -5.34
N ARG A 40 -16.77 14.52 -4.98
CA ARG A 40 -17.03 13.39 -4.09
C ARG A 40 -17.48 13.81 -2.69
N HIS A 41 -16.92 14.91 -2.15
CA HIS A 41 -17.34 15.42 -0.85
C HIS A 41 -18.77 15.96 -0.90
N LEU A 42 -19.11 16.73 -1.94
CA LEU A 42 -20.46 17.24 -2.14
C LEU A 42 -21.48 16.10 -2.25
N GLU A 43 -21.18 15.08 -3.05
CA GLU A 43 -22.06 13.92 -3.25
C GLU A 43 -22.25 13.06 -1.98
N SER A 44 -21.23 13.00 -1.12
CA SER A 44 -21.27 12.16 0.10
C SER A 44 -21.79 12.90 1.34
N SER A 45 -21.61 14.21 1.40
CA SER A 45 -21.75 14.98 2.64
C SER A 45 -22.77 16.11 2.56
N VAL A 46 -23.19 16.53 1.36
CA VAL A 46 -24.20 17.58 1.17
C VAL A 46 -25.48 16.93 0.65
N SER A 47 -26.49 16.85 1.53
CA SER A 47 -27.77 16.20 1.23
C SER A 47 -28.68 16.99 0.29
N ASP A 48 -28.57 18.33 0.28
CA ASP A 48 -29.28 19.21 -0.65
C ASP A 48 -28.36 20.28 -1.20
N LEU A 49 -28.14 20.24 -2.52
CA LEU A 49 -27.27 21.15 -3.24
C LEU A 49 -27.91 22.53 -3.46
N ASN A 50 -29.23 22.69 -3.26
CA ASN A 50 -29.90 23.99 -3.33
C ASN A 50 -29.43 24.96 -2.24
N VAL A 51 -28.77 24.46 -1.19
CA VAL A 51 -28.15 25.28 -0.15
C VAL A 51 -27.19 26.34 -0.74
N PHE A 52 -26.51 26.03 -1.84
CA PHE A 52 -25.62 26.96 -2.53
C PHE A 52 -26.38 28.09 -3.25
N ASN A 53 -27.60 27.83 -3.71
CA ASN A 53 -28.47 28.89 -4.26
C ASN A 53 -28.99 29.82 -3.17
N LEU A 54 -29.25 29.30 -1.97
CA LEU A 54 -29.74 30.06 -0.81
C LEU A 54 -28.62 30.91 -0.17
N HIS A 55 -27.38 30.42 -0.20
CA HIS A 55 -26.24 31.07 0.45
C HIS A 55 -25.13 31.41 -0.54
N ARG A 56 -25.48 32.02 -1.68
CA ARG A 56 -24.53 32.39 -2.76
C ARG A 56 -23.33 33.20 -2.30
N GLN A 57 -23.51 34.08 -1.33
CA GLN A 57 -22.45 34.93 -0.78
C GLN A 57 -21.40 34.15 0.02
N ARG A 58 -21.73 32.93 0.49
CA ARG A 58 -20.82 32.08 1.27
C ARG A 58 -20.08 31.04 0.43
N ILE A 59 -20.36 30.97 -0.87
CA ILE A 59 -19.69 30.02 -1.77
C ILE A 59 -18.17 30.22 -1.78
N PRO A 60 -17.62 31.45 -1.88
CA PRO A 60 -16.16 31.67 -1.84
C PRO A 60 -15.51 31.17 -0.55
N GLU A 61 -16.08 31.53 0.60
CA GLU A 61 -15.60 31.09 1.90
C GLU A 61 -15.66 29.57 2.06
N PHE A 62 -16.75 28.94 1.61
CA PHE A 62 -16.92 27.49 1.65
C PHE A 62 -15.87 26.77 0.79
N CYS A 63 -15.64 27.23 -0.45
CA CYS A 63 -14.63 26.67 -1.34
C CYS A 63 -13.22 26.81 -0.74
N LEU A 64 -12.89 27.98 -0.18
CA LEU A 64 -11.60 28.22 0.47
C LEU A 64 -11.41 27.33 1.72
N GLN A 65 -12.42 27.23 2.58
CA GLN A 65 -12.37 26.37 3.78
C GLN A 65 -12.26 24.89 3.42
N PHE A 66 -12.99 24.44 2.40
CA PHE A 66 -12.86 23.09 1.88
C PHE A 66 -11.42 22.82 1.42
N VAL A 67 -10.86 23.71 0.59
CA VAL A 67 -9.48 23.63 0.08
C VAL A 67 -8.46 23.62 1.22
N LEU A 68 -8.61 24.49 2.21
CA LEU A 68 -7.75 24.53 3.40
C LEU A 68 -7.85 23.25 4.25
N ALA A 69 -9.05 22.66 4.37
CA ALA A 69 -9.26 21.41 5.10
C ALA A 69 -8.63 20.21 4.39
N ILE A 70 -8.68 20.18 3.05
CA ILE A 70 -8.06 19.11 2.25
C ILE A 70 -6.58 19.36 1.95
N ARG A 71 -6.04 20.56 2.20
CA ARG A 71 -4.61 20.88 2.08
C ARG A 71 -3.74 19.85 2.80
N LYS A 72 -4.14 19.41 4.01
CA LYS A 72 -3.43 18.37 4.77
C LYS A 72 -3.44 16.98 4.12
N ARG A 73 -4.31 16.76 3.12
CA ARG A 73 -4.41 15.51 2.36
C ARG A 73 -3.57 15.53 1.08
N PHE A 74 -3.06 16.70 0.71
CA PHE A 74 -2.19 16.89 -0.44
C PHE A 74 -0.71 16.90 -0.01
N PRO A 75 0.20 16.21 -0.73
CA PRO A 75 1.63 16.34 -0.48
C PRO A 75 2.14 17.68 -1.00
N THR A 76 2.68 18.51 -0.12
CA THR A 76 3.41 19.72 -0.52
C THR A 76 4.68 19.30 -1.30
N PRO A 77 5.10 20.03 -2.35
CA PRO A 77 6.42 19.85 -2.96
C PRO A 77 7.48 19.94 -1.88
N GLY A 78 8.43 19.00 -1.90
CA GLY A 78 9.43 18.89 -0.85
C GLY A 78 8.96 18.18 0.42
N ASP A 79 7.68 17.80 0.58
CA ASP A 79 7.30 16.97 1.73
C ASP A 79 8.06 15.65 1.71
N ALA A 80 8.61 15.27 2.87
CA ALA A 80 9.27 13.99 3.10
C ALA A 80 8.26 12.83 3.16
N PHE A 81 7.35 12.76 2.18
CA PHE A 81 6.23 11.84 2.11
C PHE A 81 6.70 10.38 2.18
N GLY A 82 7.83 10.04 1.55
CA GLY A 82 8.42 8.70 1.64
C GLY A 82 8.82 8.31 3.06
N ILE A 83 9.38 9.24 3.84
CA ILE A 83 9.74 9.02 5.25
C ILE A 83 8.47 8.86 6.08
N GLN A 84 7.50 9.76 5.93
CA GLN A 84 6.22 9.70 6.65
C GLN A 84 5.43 8.42 6.34
N LEU A 85 5.42 7.99 5.08
CA LEU A 85 4.84 6.72 4.63
C LEU A 85 5.54 5.54 5.31
N THR A 86 6.88 5.52 5.29
CA THR A 86 7.67 4.47 5.94
C THR A 86 7.32 4.39 7.42
N CYS A 87 7.31 5.52 8.13
CA CYS A 87 6.94 5.57 9.55
C CYS A 87 5.51 5.10 9.82
N ARG A 88 4.53 5.41 8.96
CA ARG A 88 3.15 4.97 9.14
C ARG A 88 3.02 3.46 8.99
N VAL A 89 3.62 2.89 7.94
CA VAL A 89 3.62 1.45 7.67
C VAL A 89 4.38 0.67 8.74
N THR A 90 5.55 1.16 9.16
CA THR A 90 6.34 0.48 10.19
C THR A 90 5.70 0.61 11.56
N LYS A 91 5.12 1.77 11.92
CA LYS A 91 4.43 1.93 13.21
C LYS A 91 3.27 0.95 13.38
N SER A 92 2.44 0.75 12.36
CA SER A 92 1.38 -0.27 12.41
C SER A 92 1.94 -1.69 12.56
N ASN A 93 3.06 -1.99 11.91
CA ASN A 93 3.70 -3.30 11.99
C ASN A 93 4.38 -3.54 13.36
N THR A 94 5.06 -2.52 13.90
CA THR A 94 5.66 -2.54 15.23
C THR A 94 4.60 -2.69 16.30
N GLN A 95 3.47 -1.99 16.20
CA GLN A 95 2.35 -2.17 17.12
C GLN A 95 1.79 -3.60 17.05
N GLY A 96 1.55 -4.14 15.85
CA GLY A 96 1.13 -5.56 15.71
C GLY A 96 2.15 -6.55 16.28
N THR A 97 3.45 -6.25 16.16
CA THR A 97 4.53 -7.07 16.74
C THR A 97 4.59 -6.94 18.27
N LEU A 98 4.32 -5.77 18.82
CA LEU A 98 4.26 -5.53 20.25
C LEU A 98 3.00 -6.14 20.87
N ASP A 99 1.84 -5.97 20.25
CA ASP A 99 0.58 -6.57 20.70
C ASP A 99 0.67 -8.11 20.71
N SER A 100 1.32 -8.71 19.70
CA SER A 100 1.56 -10.16 19.67
C SER A 100 2.58 -10.64 20.72
N LYS A 101 3.53 -9.79 21.14
CA LYS A 101 4.50 -10.07 22.22
C LYS A 101 3.99 -9.71 23.63
N HIS A 102 2.98 -8.86 23.77
CA HIS A 102 2.38 -8.52 25.06
C HIS A 102 1.18 -9.42 25.42
N LEU A 103 0.54 -10.06 24.44
CA LEU A 103 -0.45 -11.13 24.66
C LEU A 103 0.18 -12.47 25.12
N THR A 104 1.49 -12.52 25.35
CA THR A 104 2.16 -13.66 26.01
C THR A 104 2.16 -13.59 27.54
N SER A 105 1.69 -12.51 28.19
CA SER A 105 1.78 -12.36 29.65
C SER A 105 0.45 -12.10 30.40
N LEU A 106 -0.71 -12.43 29.86
CA LEU A 106 -1.98 -12.33 30.60
C LEU A 106 -2.67 -13.67 30.73
N SER A 107 -2.18 -14.46 31.69
CA SER A 107 -2.99 -15.43 32.42
C SER A 107 -4.02 -14.70 33.28
N GLY A 108 -5.31 -14.97 33.07
CA GLY A 108 -6.32 -14.73 34.10
C GLY A 108 -7.67 -14.19 33.60
N ARG A 109 -8.61 -15.13 33.47
CA ARG A 109 -10.09 -15.00 33.49
C ARG A 109 -10.83 -14.86 32.15
N ASP A 110 -11.69 -15.87 31.99
CA ASP A 110 -12.98 -15.94 31.32
C ASP A 110 -13.09 -15.80 29.80
N GLN A 111 -13.24 -17.00 29.21
CA GLN A 111 -14.14 -17.37 28.11
C GLN A 111 -14.00 -16.62 26.77
N MET A 112 -13.67 -17.43 25.76
CA MET A 112 -13.64 -17.17 24.32
C MET A 112 -12.31 -16.68 23.72
N PHE A 113 -11.98 -17.28 22.57
CA PHE A 113 -10.89 -16.96 21.63
C PHE A 113 -9.50 -17.55 21.90
N HIS A 114 -9.32 -18.86 21.64
CA HIS A 114 -8.02 -19.43 21.29
C HIS A 114 -8.11 -20.36 20.07
N VAL A 115 -8.41 -19.78 18.90
CA VAL A 115 -8.10 -20.39 17.58
C VAL A 115 -6.71 -19.94 17.08
N GLU A 116 -5.98 -19.14 17.86
CA GLU A 116 -5.10 -18.10 17.29
C GLU A 116 -3.58 -18.34 17.35
N LYS A 117 -3.03 -19.39 17.98
CA LYS A 117 -1.56 -19.40 18.21
C LYS A 117 -0.70 -20.23 17.25
N SER A 118 -1.21 -21.27 16.60
CA SER A 118 -0.36 -22.13 15.76
C SER A 118 -0.62 -21.94 14.27
N LEU A 119 -1.90 -21.99 13.87
CA LEU A 119 -2.27 -21.81 12.48
C LEU A 119 -2.40 -20.33 12.13
N TRP A 120 -2.85 -19.49 13.05
CA TRP A 120 -2.72 -18.04 12.91
C TRP A 120 -1.24 -17.64 12.91
N TYR A 121 -0.36 -18.17 13.77
CA TYR A 121 1.08 -17.88 13.64
C TYR A 121 1.68 -18.25 12.28
N GLU A 122 1.29 -19.38 11.69
CA GLU A 122 1.67 -19.75 10.32
C GLU A 122 1.00 -18.82 9.29
N LEU A 123 -0.32 -18.54 9.38
CA LEU A 123 -1.07 -17.59 8.54
C LEU A 123 -0.58 -16.14 8.65
N THR A 124 -0.09 -15.71 9.81
CA THR A 124 0.47 -14.38 10.12
C THR A 124 1.93 -14.31 9.68
N ARG A 125 2.67 -15.43 9.71
CA ARG A 125 3.93 -15.60 8.95
C ARG A 125 3.67 -15.52 7.44
N PHE A 126 2.55 -16.06 6.94
CA PHE A 126 2.13 -15.98 5.53
C PHE A 126 1.60 -14.59 5.13
N ALA A 127 1.10 -13.81 6.10
CA ALA A 127 0.69 -12.42 5.96
C ALA A 127 1.76 -11.44 6.43
N ASN A 128 3.03 -11.87 6.53
CA ASN A 128 4.11 -10.97 6.92
C ASN A 128 4.20 -9.84 5.89
N GLN A 129 3.83 -8.64 6.33
CA GLN A 129 3.80 -7.43 5.54
C GLN A 129 5.17 -7.14 4.88
N THR A 130 6.27 -7.64 5.46
CA THR A 130 7.62 -7.51 4.89
C THR A 130 7.81 -8.30 3.59
N GLN A 131 7.03 -9.34 3.32
CA GLN A 131 7.13 -10.11 2.07
C GLN A 131 6.82 -9.27 0.84
N VAL A 132 5.84 -8.36 0.95
CA VAL A 132 5.50 -7.42 -0.12
C VAL A 132 6.71 -6.56 -0.46
N PHE A 133 7.42 -6.07 0.56
CA PHE A 133 8.57 -5.20 0.42
C PHE A 133 9.82 -5.95 -0.08
N GLU A 134 10.10 -7.13 0.47
CA GLU A 134 11.31 -7.90 0.18
C GLU A 134 11.24 -8.71 -1.11
N MET A 135 10.04 -8.88 -1.69
CA MET A 135 9.81 -9.78 -2.82
C MET A 135 10.35 -11.20 -2.60
N ALA A 136 10.38 -11.66 -1.34
CA ALA A 136 10.93 -12.96 -0.97
C ALA A 136 10.13 -14.10 -1.63
N SER A 137 10.82 -15.16 -2.07
CA SER A 137 10.15 -16.41 -2.46
C SER A 137 9.51 -17.04 -1.23
N ARG A 138 8.25 -17.43 -1.37
CA ARG A 138 7.34 -17.82 -0.29
C ARG A 138 7.87 -18.95 0.60
N HIS A 139 7.40 -18.95 1.86
CA HIS A 139 7.25 -20.16 2.68
C HIS A 139 6.09 -21.02 2.14
N ALA A 140 5.80 -22.17 2.76
CA ALA A 140 5.03 -23.31 2.20
C ALA A 140 3.68 -23.03 1.46
N TYR A 141 3.06 -21.84 1.61
CA TYR A 141 1.80 -21.38 0.98
C TYR A 141 1.87 -19.84 0.75
N ALA A 142 1.03 -19.13 -0.01
CA ALA A 142 0.11 -19.62 -1.01
C ALA A 142 -1.14 -18.80 -1.39
N THR A 143 -1.29 -17.49 -1.18
CA THR A 143 -2.67 -16.89 -1.22
C THR A 143 -3.17 -16.44 -2.61
N VAL A 144 -4.44 -16.75 -2.89
CA VAL A 144 -5.30 -16.06 -3.86
C VAL A 144 -6.49 -15.43 -3.14
N TRP A 145 -6.84 -14.21 -3.53
CA TRP A 145 -8.05 -13.56 -3.08
C TRP A 145 -9.11 -13.58 -4.18
N THR A 146 -10.34 -13.89 -3.79
CA THR A 146 -11.48 -14.02 -4.73
C THR A 146 -12.67 -13.20 -4.24
N ARG A 147 -13.70 -13.03 -5.06
CA ARG A 147 -14.96 -12.41 -4.68
C ARG A 147 -16.14 -13.27 -5.10
N ASP A 148 -17.26 -13.11 -4.41
CA ASP A 148 -18.54 -13.69 -4.79
C ASP A 148 -18.51 -15.23 -4.89
N TYR A 149 -17.67 -15.87 -4.08
CA TYR A 149 -17.67 -17.32 -3.88
C TYR A 149 -18.17 -17.64 -2.47
N THR A 150 -18.96 -18.71 -2.35
CA THR A 150 -19.18 -19.35 -1.04
C THR A 150 -18.08 -20.37 -0.76
N VAL A 151 -17.89 -20.74 0.50
CA VAL A 151 -16.97 -21.83 0.88
C VAL A 151 -17.33 -23.13 0.14
N SER A 152 -18.62 -23.45 0.07
CA SER A 152 -19.13 -24.63 -0.63
C SER A 152 -18.78 -24.61 -2.12
N ASP A 153 -18.92 -23.46 -2.79
CA ASP A 153 -18.54 -23.32 -4.20
C ASP A 153 -17.05 -23.59 -4.42
N LEU A 154 -16.20 -23.06 -3.54
CA LEU A 154 -14.75 -23.25 -3.62
C LEU A 154 -14.36 -24.71 -3.41
N LEU A 155 -14.94 -25.37 -2.39
CA LEU A 155 -14.70 -26.79 -2.12
C LEU A 155 -15.13 -27.70 -3.27
N GLN A 156 -16.20 -27.35 -3.99
CA GLN A 156 -16.66 -28.13 -5.15
C GLN A 156 -15.78 -27.93 -6.39
N ARG A 157 -15.22 -26.73 -6.56
CA ARG A 157 -14.40 -26.39 -7.75
C ARG A 157 -12.95 -26.82 -7.62
N LEU A 158 -12.39 -26.73 -6.41
CA LEU A 158 -10.99 -26.99 -6.14
C LEU A 158 -10.80 -28.46 -5.74
N PRO A 159 -9.94 -29.22 -6.44
CA PRO A 159 -9.70 -30.61 -6.12
C PRO A 159 -8.87 -30.70 -4.84
N ASP A 160 -9.17 -31.66 -3.98
CA ASP A 160 -8.39 -31.86 -2.74
C ASP A 160 -8.28 -30.56 -1.91
N ALA A 161 -9.43 -29.91 -1.75
CA ALA A 161 -9.58 -28.72 -0.94
C ALA A 161 -10.13 -29.06 0.45
N GLY A 162 -9.53 -28.46 1.47
CA GLY A 162 -10.01 -28.48 2.85
C GLY A 162 -10.51 -27.11 3.28
N TRP A 163 -11.65 -27.06 3.98
CA TRP A 163 -12.11 -25.86 4.67
C TRP A 163 -11.60 -25.87 6.10
N LEU A 164 -10.85 -24.82 6.43
CA LEU A 164 -10.40 -24.57 7.78
C LEU A 164 -11.54 -23.92 8.58
N GLN A 165 -12.33 -24.75 9.25
CA GLN A 165 -13.43 -24.29 10.10
C GLN A 165 -12.92 -23.62 11.38
N ARG A 166 -13.63 -22.56 11.79
CA ARG A 166 -13.38 -21.91 13.08
C ARG A 166 -13.70 -22.90 14.21
N GLY A 167 -12.72 -23.18 15.06
CA GLY A 167 -12.87 -24.11 16.19
C GLY A 167 -12.45 -25.56 15.89
N ALA A 168 -11.98 -25.87 14.68
CA ALA A 168 -11.38 -27.17 14.37
C ALA A 168 -10.03 -27.36 15.11
N GLU A 169 -9.64 -28.62 15.34
CA GLU A 169 -8.33 -28.95 15.92
C GLU A 169 -7.19 -28.26 15.15
N SER A 170 -6.21 -27.76 15.89
CA SER A 170 -5.05 -27.07 15.34
C SER A 170 -4.39 -27.97 14.29
N ASN A 171 -4.38 -27.55 13.02
CA ASN A 171 -3.85 -28.25 11.84
C ASN A 171 -4.78 -29.20 11.07
N LYS A 172 -6.08 -29.25 11.37
CA LYS A 172 -7.04 -30.04 10.59
C LYS A 172 -8.01 -29.16 9.80
N ALA A 173 -8.40 -29.64 8.62
CA ALA A 173 -9.40 -29.02 7.75
C ALA A 173 -10.38 -30.09 7.26
N THR A 174 -11.62 -29.66 7.01
CA THR A 174 -12.71 -30.53 6.60
C THR A 174 -12.86 -30.50 5.09
N ASN A 175 -12.82 -31.66 4.43
CA ASN A 175 -13.03 -31.73 2.99
C ASN A 175 -14.52 -31.65 2.63
N VAL A 176 -14.82 -31.65 1.32
CA VAL A 176 -16.22 -31.62 0.82
C VAL A 176 -17.07 -32.81 1.27
N LEU A 177 -16.44 -33.94 1.66
CA LEU A 177 -17.09 -35.15 2.15
C LEU A 177 -17.31 -35.14 3.68
N GLY A 178 -16.88 -34.08 4.38
CA GLY A 178 -16.99 -33.99 5.85
C GLY A 178 -15.85 -34.67 6.61
N HIS A 179 -14.82 -35.21 5.94
CA HIS A 179 -13.66 -35.80 6.61
C HIS A 179 -12.70 -34.72 7.09
N SER A 180 -12.31 -34.82 8.37
CA SER A 180 -11.31 -33.95 9.00
C SER A 180 -9.92 -34.56 8.84
N LEU A 181 -9.06 -33.92 8.04
CA LEU A 181 -7.70 -34.38 7.73
C LEU A 181 -6.68 -33.27 8.02
N TYR A 182 -5.39 -33.63 8.05
CA TYR A 182 -4.32 -32.66 8.26
C TYR A 182 -4.23 -31.64 7.11
N VAL A 183 -4.03 -30.37 7.43
CA VAL A 183 -3.88 -29.27 6.47
C VAL A 183 -2.77 -29.55 5.44
N SER A 184 -1.72 -30.27 5.85
CA SER A 184 -0.62 -30.68 4.97
C SER A 184 -1.04 -31.68 3.89
N THR A 185 -2.15 -32.40 4.02
CA THR A 185 -2.61 -33.35 3.00
C THR A 185 -3.33 -32.67 1.85
N PHE A 186 -3.91 -31.48 2.08
CA PHE A 186 -4.67 -30.76 1.08
C PHE A 186 -3.79 -29.97 0.12
N THR A 187 -4.21 -29.91 -1.14
CA THR A 187 -3.61 -29.06 -2.16
C THR A 187 -4.04 -27.60 -1.99
N TYR A 188 -5.33 -27.39 -1.66
CA TYR A 188 -5.91 -26.07 -1.40
C TYR A 188 -6.53 -26.00 -0.01
N ILE A 189 -6.40 -24.84 0.62
CA ILE A 189 -7.01 -24.60 1.93
C ILE A 189 -7.89 -23.37 1.80
N VAL A 190 -9.19 -23.55 1.98
CA VAL A 190 -10.16 -22.46 2.04
C VAL A 190 -10.17 -21.94 3.48
N VAL A 191 -9.71 -20.72 3.67
CA VAL A 191 -9.67 -20.06 4.98
C VAL A 191 -10.95 -19.25 5.16
N GLU A 192 -11.30 -18.47 4.13
CA GLU A 192 -12.49 -17.63 4.06
C GLU A 192 -13.07 -17.70 2.64
N PRO A 193 -14.35 -17.30 2.42
CA PRO A 193 -14.95 -17.31 1.09
C PRO A 193 -14.18 -16.47 0.06
N ASP A 194 -13.41 -15.47 0.51
CA ASP A 194 -12.56 -14.62 -0.32
C ASP A 194 -11.06 -14.96 -0.23
N CYS A 195 -10.65 -16.00 0.51
CA CYS A 195 -9.24 -16.30 0.80
C CYS A 195 -8.92 -17.80 0.70
N VAL A 196 -8.10 -18.16 -0.30
CA VAL A 196 -7.67 -19.55 -0.54
C VAL A 196 -6.14 -19.63 -0.58
N LEU A 197 -5.60 -20.67 0.06
CA LEU A 197 -4.18 -21.00 0.03
C LEU A 197 -3.91 -22.16 -0.94
N TYR A 198 -2.78 -22.12 -1.65
CA TYR A 198 -2.25 -23.16 -2.54
C TYR A 198 -0.75 -23.36 -2.29
N LYS A 199 -0.11 -24.45 -2.72
CA LYS A 199 1.30 -24.72 -2.35
C LYS A 199 2.33 -24.33 -3.41
N SER A 200 1.97 -24.37 -4.69
CA SER A 200 2.95 -24.26 -5.77
C SER A 200 2.48 -23.48 -7.00
N ALA A 201 3.44 -23.14 -7.88
CA ALA A 201 3.16 -22.54 -9.18
C ALA A 201 2.38 -23.47 -10.13
N LYS A 202 2.43 -24.79 -9.91
CA LYS A 202 1.60 -25.78 -10.63
C LYS A 202 0.14 -25.67 -10.17
N ASP A 203 -0.07 -25.53 -8.87
CA ASP A 203 -1.39 -25.37 -8.27
C ASP A 203 -2.01 -24.02 -8.67
N TRP A 204 -1.20 -22.97 -8.81
CA TRP A 204 -1.64 -21.68 -9.36
C TRP A 204 -2.29 -21.81 -10.75
N CYS A 205 -1.68 -22.57 -11.66
CA CYS A 205 -2.27 -22.82 -12.98
C CYS A 205 -3.58 -23.63 -12.86
N GLY A 206 -3.62 -24.61 -11.95
CA GLY A 206 -4.82 -25.40 -11.67
C GLY A 206 -5.97 -24.54 -11.15
N LEU A 207 -5.64 -23.58 -10.28
CA LEU A 207 -6.59 -22.65 -9.67
C LEU A 207 -7.19 -21.71 -10.73
N LEU A 208 -6.37 -21.13 -11.60
CA LEU A 208 -6.83 -20.26 -12.70
C LEU A 208 -7.78 -20.97 -13.67
N ARG A 209 -7.62 -22.28 -13.88
CA ARG A 209 -8.51 -23.06 -14.76
C ARG A 209 -9.87 -23.38 -14.14
N ARG A 210 -9.99 -23.30 -12.81
CA ARG A 210 -11.16 -23.75 -12.04
C ARG A 210 -11.96 -22.60 -11.45
N LEU A 211 -11.31 -21.47 -11.21
CA LEU A 211 -11.96 -20.23 -10.82
C LEU A 211 -12.35 -19.39 -12.04
N ASP A 212 -13.40 -18.60 -11.86
CA ASP A 212 -13.75 -17.53 -12.80
C ASP A 212 -12.74 -16.39 -12.62
N LEU A 213 -11.99 -16.09 -13.68
CA LEU A 213 -10.98 -15.03 -13.69
C LEU A 213 -11.57 -13.65 -13.34
N ARG A 214 -12.86 -13.40 -13.62
CA ARG A 214 -13.54 -12.15 -13.27
C ARG A 214 -13.77 -11.99 -11.76
N ARG A 215 -13.70 -13.11 -11.03
CA ARG A 215 -13.86 -13.18 -9.57
C ARG A 215 -12.52 -13.24 -8.85
N VAL A 216 -11.40 -13.37 -9.56
CA VAL A 216 -10.07 -13.33 -8.96
C VAL A 216 -9.67 -11.88 -8.73
N VAL A 217 -9.32 -11.55 -7.49
CA VAL A 217 -8.95 -10.20 -7.06
C VAL A 217 -7.44 -10.01 -7.13
N ALA A 218 -6.66 -10.93 -6.54
CA ALA A 218 -5.21 -10.83 -6.49
C ALA A 218 -4.56 -12.18 -6.13
N PHE A 219 -3.27 -12.30 -6.43
CA PHE A 219 -2.41 -13.38 -5.93
C PHE A 219 -1.23 -12.82 -5.16
N SER A 220 -0.87 -13.44 -4.04
CA SER A 220 0.35 -13.05 -3.33
C SER A 220 1.63 -13.56 -4.01
N ASP A 221 1.53 -14.33 -5.12
CA ASP A 221 2.68 -14.75 -5.92
C ASP A 221 3.07 -13.68 -6.93
N ILE A 222 3.54 -12.56 -6.41
CA ILE A 222 3.88 -11.40 -7.24
C ILE A 222 4.99 -11.76 -8.26
N ARG A 223 5.90 -12.69 -7.92
CA ARG A 223 6.95 -13.15 -8.83
C ARG A 223 6.40 -13.98 -9.98
N ALA A 224 5.52 -14.95 -9.72
CA ALA A 224 4.91 -15.74 -10.78
C ALA A 224 4.09 -14.87 -11.75
N ILE A 225 3.37 -13.86 -11.22
CA ILE A 225 2.63 -12.91 -12.06
C ILE A 225 3.55 -12.11 -12.95
N TYR A 226 4.65 -11.56 -12.43
CA TYR A 226 5.60 -10.83 -13.25
C TYR A 226 6.18 -11.71 -14.36
N GLN A 227 6.56 -12.95 -14.04
CA GLN A 227 7.18 -13.87 -14.99
C GLN A 227 6.21 -14.35 -16.08
N LYS A 228 4.93 -14.55 -15.75
CA LYS A 228 3.94 -15.12 -16.69
C LYS A 228 3.09 -14.07 -17.39
N CYS A 229 2.81 -12.95 -16.74
CA CYS A 229 1.84 -11.94 -17.17
C CYS A 229 2.47 -10.56 -17.41
N GLY A 230 3.77 -10.40 -17.13
CA GLY A 230 4.51 -9.16 -17.37
C GLY A 230 4.32 -8.06 -16.32
N ILE A 231 4.99 -6.93 -16.55
CA ILE A 231 5.09 -5.81 -15.58
C ILE A 231 3.77 -5.11 -15.29
N VAL A 232 2.88 -4.99 -16.29
CA VAL A 232 1.58 -4.32 -16.14
C VAL A 232 0.69 -5.12 -15.19
N SER A 233 0.57 -6.42 -15.41
CA SER A 233 -0.18 -7.33 -14.54
C SER A 233 0.41 -7.39 -13.14
N TYR A 234 1.75 -7.37 -13.03
CA TYR A 234 2.44 -7.28 -11.75
C TYR A 234 2.05 -6.02 -10.98
N PHE A 235 2.08 -4.85 -11.64
CA PHE A 235 1.76 -3.56 -11.02
C PHE A 235 0.36 -3.56 -10.42
N PHE A 236 -0.67 -3.92 -11.21
CA PHE A 236 -2.05 -3.92 -10.74
C PHE A 236 -2.30 -4.99 -9.66
N ASN A 237 -1.71 -6.18 -9.80
CA ASN A 237 -1.82 -7.20 -8.77
C ASN A 237 -1.17 -6.73 -7.46
N LEU A 238 0.02 -6.12 -7.54
CA LEU A 238 0.73 -5.63 -6.37
C LEU A 238 -0.06 -4.53 -5.64
N LEU A 239 -0.74 -3.62 -6.36
CA LEU A 239 -1.65 -2.65 -5.72
C LEU A 239 -2.69 -3.36 -4.84
N ARG A 240 -3.33 -4.41 -5.36
CA ARG A 240 -4.35 -5.20 -4.65
C ARG A 240 -3.77 -5.99 -3.49
N VAL A 241 -2.57 -6.55 -3.64
CA VAL A 241 -1.87 -7.26 -2.55
C VAL A 241 -1.52 -6.29 -1.42
N VAL A 242 -0.95 -5.13 -1.73
CA VAL A 242 -0.60 -4.09 -0.75
C VAL A 242 -1.86 -3.60 -0.02
N GLU A 243 -2.92 -3.28 -0.77
CA GLU A 243 -4.23 -2.90 -0.24
C GLU A 243 -4.77 -3.94 0.76
N ARG A 244 -4.75 -5.23 0.38
CA ARG A 244 -5.30 -6.30 1.22
C ARG A 244 -4.41 -6.65 2.41
N GLN A 245 -3.09 -6.68 2.26
CA GLN A 245 -2.17 -7.11 3.32
C GLN A 245 -1.79 -5.99 4.30
N LEU A 246 -1.70 -4.74 3.83
CA LEU A 246 -1.36 -3.61 4.70
C LEU A 246 -2.59 -2.89 5.24
N PHE A 247 -3.65 -2.78 4.44
CA PHE A 247 -4.83 -1.96 4.75
C PHE A 247 -6.12 -2.78 4.90
N ARG A 248 -6.03 -4.11 4.91
CA ARG A 248 -7.18 -5.04 5.06
C ARG A 248 -8.32 -4.80 4.07
N GLY A 249 -8.05 -4.15 2.93
CA GLY A 249 -9.07 -3.81 1.94
C GLY A 249 -10.01 -2.66 2.30
N ASP A 250 -9.76 -1.92 3.39
CA ASP A 250 -10.54 -0.73 3.77
C ASP A 250 -9.71 0.53 3.53
N LEU A 251 -9.60 0.95 2.27
CA LEU A 251 -8.81 2.13 1.89
C LEU A 251 -9.55 3.42 2.24
N ARG A 252 -9.01 4.17 3.21
CA ARG A 252 -9.36 5.57 3.44
C ARG A 252 -8.47 6.46 2.56
N GLY A 253 -8.96 7.63 2.13
CA GLY A 253 -8.35 8.42 1.04
C GLY A 253 -6.82 8.60 1.05
N SER A 254 -6.18 8.78 2.22
CA SER A 254 -4.71 8.88 2.33
C SER A 254 -3.97 7.56 2.04
N GLU A 255 -4.60 6.42 2.33
CA GLU A 255 -4.02 5.08 2.19
C GLU A 255 -3.97 4.62 0.73
N ALA A 256 -4.92 5.07 -0.11
CA ALA A 256 -4.87 4.80 -1.54
C ALA A 256 -3.59 5.38 -2.19
N LYS A 257 -3.16 6.56 -1.74
CA LYS A 257 -1.93 7.19 -2.21
C LYS A 257 -0.68 6.47 -1.68
N ASP A 258 -0.75 5.95 -0.47
CA ASP A 258 0.31 5.15 0.15
C ASP A 258 0.56 3.86 -0.65
N VAL A 259 -0.52 3.14 -0.98
CA VAL A 259 -0.48 1.94 -1.84
C VAL A 259 0.19 2.25 -3.17
N VAL A 260 -0.28 3.28 -3.88
CA VAL A 260 0.29 3.65 -5.19
C VAL A 260 1.77 4.02 -5.09
N THR A 261 2.17 4.69 -4.01
CA THR A 261 3.56 5.12 -3.81
C THR A 261 4.48 3.93 -3.57
N ILE A 262 4.07 2.96 -2.74
CA ILE A 262 4.81 1.71 -2.52
C ILE A 262 5.03 0.97 -3.84
N VAL A 263 3.96 0.79 -4.62
CA VAL A 263 4.03 0.04 -5.89
C VAL A 263 4.87 0.76 -6.94
N LYS A 264 4.70 2.08 -7.09
CA LYS A 264 5.53 2.89 -7.98
C LYS A 264 7.01 2.79 -7.62
N TYR A 265 7.33 2.83 -6.33
CA TYR A 265 8.71 2.67 -5.89
C TYR A 265 9.27 1.29 -6.29
N GLN A 266 8.52 0.20 -6.09
CA GLN A 266 8.98 -1.14 -6.47
C GLN A 266 9.11 -1.32 -8.00
N CYS A 267 8.34 -0.59 -8.80
CA CYS A 267 8.36 -0.70 -10.27
C CYS A 267 9.19 0.39 -10.97
N ARG A 268 9.91 1.23 -10.23
CA ARG A 268 10.54 2.47 -10.72
C ARG A 268 11.52 2.33 -11.89
N THR A 269 12.09 1.15 -12.11
CA THR A 269 13.06 0.88 -13.20
C THR A 269 12.46 0.10 -14.37
N GLY A 270 11.14 -0.08 -14.40
CA GLY A 270 10.48 -0.99 -15.34
C GLY A 270 10.72 -2.47 -15.02
N ARG A 271 11.45 -2.77 -13.93
CA ARG A 271 11.62 -4.11 -13.36
C ARG A 271 11.28 -4.05 -11.87
N PRO A 272 10.68 -5.10 -11.30
CA PRO A 272 10.42 -5.15 -9.87
C PRO A 272 11.73 -5.13 -9.06
N LEU A 273 11.83 -4.20 -8.12
CA LEU A 273 12.95 -4.06 -7.21
C LEU A 273 12.49 -4.15 -5.75
N PRO A 274 13.06 -5.06 -4.95
CA PRO A 274 12.72 -5.19 -3.55
C PRO A 274 13.20 -3.99 -2.73
N ALA A 275 12.59 -3.75 -1.58
CA ALA A 275 13.06 -2.79 -0.57
C ALA A 275 14.15 -3.43 0.30
N THR A 276 15.19 -3.96 -0.33
CA THR A 276 16.36 -4.56 0.31
C THR A 276 17.64 -3.97 -0.30
N ARG A 277 18.81 -4.27 0.28
CA ARG A 277 20.10 -3.85 -0.27
C ARG A 277 20.23 -4.16 -1.77
N ASN A 278 19.78 -5.34 -2.20
CA ASN A 278 19.85 -5.75 -3.61
C ASN A 278 18.99 -4.88 -4.53
N GLY A 279 17.85 -4.39 -4.04
CA GLY A 279 17.00 -3.48 -4.81
C GLY A 279 17.50 -2.03 -4.75
N LEU A 280 18.13 -1.63 -3.64
CA LEU A 280 18.79 -0.33 -3.52
C LEU A 280 19.97 -0.21 -4.49
N GLU A 281 20.85 -1.22 -4.54
CA GLU A 281 22.02 -1.25 -5.42
C GLU A 281 21.67 -1.23 -6.92
N LYS A 282 20.51 -1.79 -7.27
CA LYS A 282 20.01 -1.81 -8.66
C LYS A 282 19.22 -0.56 -9.03
N ASN A 283 19.12 0.41 -8.13
CA ASN A 283 18.44 1.67 -8.40
C ASN A 283 19.40 2.64 -9.13
N PRO A 284 19.14 3.03 -10.38
CA PRO A 284 20.04 3.90 -11.14
C PRO A 284 20.08 5.35 -10.61
N VAL A 285 19.14 5.73 -9.73
CA VAL A 285 18.98 7.10 -9.23
C VAL A 285 19.61 7.29 -7.83
N ARG A 286 20.04 6.22 -7.17
CA ARG A 286 20.51 6.27 -5.77
C ARG A 286 22.02 6.45 -5.70
N SER A 287 22.47 7.23 -4.72
CA SER A 287 23.88 7.48 -4.51
C SER A 287 24.60 6.25 -3.97
N LEU A 288 25.90 6.18 -4.21
CA LEU A 288 26.77 5.16 -3.66
C LEU A 288 26.85 5.26 -2.12
N LEU A 289 26.73 6.48 -1.56
CA LEU A 289 26.67 6.73 -0.12
C LEU A 289 25.41 6.16 0.54
N GLU A 290 24.24 6.26 -0.11
CA GLU A 290 23.02 5.59 0.37
C GLU A 290 23.19 4.06 0.39
N ILE A 291 23.87 3.51 -0.61
CA ILE A 291 24.13 2.05 -0.67
C ILE A 291 25.12 1.64 0.44
N LEU A 292 26.18 2.43 0.68
CA LEU A 292 27.15 2.19 1.74
C LEU A 292 26.50 2.15 3.14
N SER A 293 25.64 3.12 3.42
CA SER A 293 25.04 3.34 4.74
C SER A 293 23.94 2.34 5.11
N PHE A 294 23.32 1.68 4.12
CA PHE A 294 22.20 0.77 4.38
C PHE A 294 22.63 -0.56 5.03
N GLU A 295 23.61 -1.29 4.47
CA GLU A 295 24.14 -2.57 5.00
C GLU A 295 25.49 -2.97 4.36
N ALA A 296 26.26 -3.85 5.02
CA ALA A 296 27.47 -4.49 4.46
C ALA A 296 28.59 -3.52 4.02
N TRP A 297 28.85 -2.51 4.84
CA TRP A 297 29.83 -1.43 4.66
C TRP A 297 31.13 -1.85 3.95
N LYS A 298 31.88 -2.81 4.52
CA LYS A 298 33.20 -3.22 3.99
C LYS A 298 33.13 -3.72 2.54
N LYS A 299 32.07 -4.46 2.20
CA LYS A 299 31.86 -5.00 0.85
C LYS A 299 31.49 -3.90 -0.14
N ASN A 300 30.65 -2.95 0.29
CA ASN A 300 30.23 -1.83 -0.55
C ASN A 300 31.39 -0.86 -0.78
N LEU A 301 32.21 -0.60 0.24
CA LEU A 301 33.39 0.25 0.14
C LEU A 301 34.43 -0.35 -0.82
N ALA A 302 34.73 -1.64 -0.68
CA ALA A 302 35.65 -2.34 -1.59
C ALA A 302 35.18 -2.27 -3.06
N ARG A 303 33.86 -2.36 -3.29
CA ARG A 303 33.26 -2.25 -4.62
C ARG A 303 33.29 -0.81 -5.16
N MET A 304 33.13 0.19 -4.31
CA MET A 304 33.25 1.60 -4.72
C MET A 304 34.67 1.95 -5.10
N CYS A 305 35.67 1.48 -4.35
CA CYS A 305 37.08 1.72 -4.67
C CYS A 305 37.50 1.12 -6.03
N THR A 306 36.72 0.17 -6.58
CA THR A 306 36.97 -0.45 -7.89
C THR A 306 36.06 0.07 -9.00
N LEU A 307 35.06 0.88 -8.69
CA LEU A 307 34.17 1.51 -9.67
C LEU A 307 34.71 2.91 -10.01
N GLU A 308 34.99 3.18 -11.29
CA GLU A 308 35.36 4.53 -11.77
C GLU A 308 34.20 5.54 -11.76
N LYS A 309 33.06 5.19 -11.15
CA LYS A 309 31.91 6.08 -11.04
C LYS A 309 32.12 7.08 -9.90
N GLN A 310 32.32 8.34 -10.26
CA GLN A 310 32.15 9.45 -9.33
C GLN A 310 30.67 9.83 -9.26
N ASP A 311 30.11 9.86 -8.05
CA ASP A 311 28.85 10.57 -7.81
C ASP A 311 29.16 12.07 -7.86
N GLN A 312 28.74 12.74 -8.94
CA GLN A 312 29.05 14.15 -9.16
C GLN A 312 28.07 15.10 -8.45
N ASP A 313 26.91 14.60 -7.98
CA ASP A 313 25.89 15.43 -7.33
C ASP A 313 25.40 14.80 -6.01
N VAL A 314 25.40 15.60 -4.95
CA VAL A 314 24.75 15.29 -3.66
C VAL A 314 23.24 15.50 -3.82
N ARG A 315 22.53 14.46 -4.27
CA ARG A 315 21.11 14.57 -4.68
C ARG A 315 20.10 14.17 -3.63
N CYS A 316 20.45 13.31 -2.67
CA CYS A 316 19.50 12.76 -1.70
C CYS A 316 19.73 13.29 -0.28
N SER A 317 18.70 13.18 0.57
CA SER A 317 18.74 13.67 1.95
C SER A 317 19.82 12.99 2.79
N MET A 318 20.10 11.70 2.58
CA MET A 318 21.16 11.01 3.33
C MET A 318 22.56 11.51 2.97
N ASP A 319 22.84 11.79 1.69
CA ASP A 319 24.14 12.34 1.29
C ASP A 319 24.35 13.71 1.95
N ARG A 320 23.32 14.56 1.91
CA ARG A 320 23.37 15.88 2.53
C ARG A 320 23.57 15.81 4.04
N MET A 321 22.84 14.94 4.72
CA MET A 321 23.05 14.71 6.16
C MET A 321 24.47 14.24 6.47
N PHE A 322 25.04 13.37 5.64
CA PHE A 322 26.40 12.89 5.80
C PHE A 322 27.45 14.01 5.66
N PHE A 323 27.24 14.94 4.72
CA PHE A 323 28.10 16.10 4.51
C PHE A 323 27.76 17.32 5.38
N GLY A 324 26.73 17.23 6.23
CA GLY A 324 26.26 18.35 7.06
C GLY A 324 25.52 19.45 6.28
N GLU A 325 25.04 19.15 5.07
CA GLU A 325 24.25 20.05 4.24
C GLU A 325 22.76 20.00 4.60
N GLN A 326 22.03 21.09 4.29
CA GLN A 326 20.59 21.15 4.48
C GLN A 326 19.85 20.21 3.50
N PRO A 327 18.99 19.28 3.99
CA PRO A 327 18.17 18.43 3.14
C PRO A 327 17.25 19.22 2.21
N MET A 328 16.89 18.65 1.06
CA MET A 328 16.02 19.29 0.06
C MET A 328 14.53 19.20 0.41
N GLU A 329 14.18 18.40 1.43
CA GLU A 329 12.81 18.26 1.90
C GLU A 329 12.39 19.41 2.83
N GLY A 330 11.11 19.76 2.80
CA GLY A 330 10.50 20.80 3.62
C GLY A 330 11.03 22.18 3.29
N THR A 331 11.66 22.83 4.26
CA THR A 331 12.13 24.23 4.15
C THR A 331 13.45 24.38 3.40
N GLY A 332 14.11 23.28 3.02
CA GLY A 332 15.35 23.30 2.25
C GLY A 332 15.17 23.04 0.75
N GLY A 333 13.94 23.14 0.23
CA GLY A 333 13.62 22.92 -1.19
C GLY A 333 14.39 23.83 -2.16
N GLU A 334 14.12 23.71 -3.47
CA GLU A 334 14.77 24.46 -4.56
C GLU A 334 14.46 25.98 -4.56
N PHE A 335 14.70 26.65 -3.45
CA PHE A 335 14.66 28.10 -3.34
C PHE A 335 15.76 28.54 -2.38
N SER A 336 16.42 29.64 -2.73
CA SER A 336 17.37 30.31 -1.83
C SER A 336 16.74 31.62 -1.39
N LEU A 337 16.67 31.83 -0.08
CA LEU A 337 16.26 33.12 0.46
C LEU A 337 17.41 34.09 0.27
N LEU A 338 17.23 35.06 -0.61
CA LEU A 338 18.15 36.18 -0.77
C LEU A 338 17.64 37.35 0.09
N PRO A 339 18.52 38.07 0.80
CA PRO A 339 18.12 39.26 1.53
C PRO A 339 17.53 40.31 0.57
N GLN A 340 16.42 40.94 0.95
CA GLN A 340 15.92 42.11 0.24
C GLN A 340 16.93 43.25 0.38
N LYS A 341 17.32 43.82 -0.76
CA LYS A 341 18.20 44.99 -0.82
C LYS A 341 17.50 46.26 -0.39
#